data_AF-A0A7Y3U7L7-F1
#
_entry.id   AF-A0A7Y3U7L7-F1
#
_cell.length_a   1.000
_cell.length_b   1.000
_cell.length_c   1.000
_cell.angle_alpha   90.00
_cell.angle_beta   90.00
_cell.angle_gamma   90.00
#
_symmetry.space_group_name_H-M   'P 1'
#
loop_
_entity.id
_entity.type
_entity.pdbx_description
1 polymer ?
#
loop_
_entity_poly.entity_id
_entity_poly.type
_entity_poly.pdbx_seq_one_letter_code
_entity_poly.pdbx_strand_id
1 'polypeptide(L)' 'MFACRCPWRSNPIGMTTVKVIERNGNTFKVKGLDVLDGTPLIDIKPYTPPYDAVEGTRYPDWVNKLEY' A
#
# COMPACT_ATOMS: atom_id res chain seq x y z
N MET A 1 -18.04 0.89 1.63
CA MET A 1 -17.05 -0.09 1.14
C MET A 1 -16.03 0.58 0.19
N PHE A 2 -16.45 1.17 -0.93
CA PHE A 2 -15.51 1.74 -1.92
C PHE A 2 -14.88 3.09 -1.55
N ALA A 3 -15.49 3.83 -0.63
CA ALA A 3 -15.00 5.13 -0.18
C ALA A 3 -13.90 5.04 0.91
N CYS A 4 -13.44 3.84 1.27
CA CYS A 4 -12.42 3.64 2.29
C CYS A 4 -11.48 2.48 1.94
N ARG A 5 -10.40 2.33 2.71
CA ARG A 5 -9.41 1.25 2.55
C ARG A 5 -9.62 0.08 3.52
N CYS A 6 -10.84 -0.15 4.00
CA CYS A 6 -11.17 -1.25 4.91
C CYS A 6 -10.82 -2.62 4.31
N PRO A 7 -10.24 -3.57 5.06
CA PRO A 7 -9.95 -4.92 4.58
C PRO A 7 -11.22 -5.74 4.27
N TRP A 8 -12.36 -5.39 4.86
CA TRP A 8 -13.65 -6.07 4.62
C TRP A 8 -14.31 -5.59 3.31
N ARG A 9 -13.89 -6.18 2.19
CA ARG A 9 -14.34 -5.85 0.84
C ARG A 9 -14.58 -7.11 0.01
N SER A 10 -15.38 -7.03 -1.05
CA SER A 10 -15.73 -8.19 -1.90
C SER A 10 -14.51 -8.90 -2.50
N ASN A 11 -13.45 -8.15 -2.85
CA ASN A 11 -12.16 -8.67 -3.28
C ASN A 11 -11.08 -8.16 -2.32
N PRO A 12 -10.60 -8.96 -1.34
CA PRO A 12 -9.73 -8.51 -0.24
C PRO A 12 -8.27 -8.29 -0.69
N ILE A 13 -8.07 -7.44 -1.71
CA ILE A 13 -6.78 -7.10 -2.28
C ILE A 13 -6.32 -5.77 -1.67
N GLY A 14 -5.30 -5.83 -0.81
CA GLY A 14 -4.59 -4.66 -0.29
C GLY A 14 -3.50 -4.19 -1.24
N MET A 15 -3.15 -2.90 -1.17
CA MET A 15 -2.04 -2.34 -1.93
C MET A 15 -1.32 -1.30 -1.07
N THR A 16 0.00 -1.46 -0.96
CA THR A 16 0.84 -0.61 -0.12
C THR A 16 2.12 -0.29 -0.88
N THR A 17 2.46 0.99 -0.98
CA THR A 17 3.73 1.45 -1.54
C THR A 17 4.77 1.41 -0.44
N VAL A 18 5.84 0.66 -0.65
CA VAL A 18 6.86 0.40 0.38
C VAL A 18 8.23 0.86 -0.08
N LYS A 19 9.11 1.18 0.87
CA LYS A 19 10.52 1.42 0.58
C LYS A 19 11.28 0.11 0.61
N VAL A 20 11.91 -0.27 -0.50
CA VAL A 20 12.87 -1.39 -0.52
C VAL A 20 14.14 -0.96 0.21
N ILE A 21 14.54 -1.76 1.21
CA ILE A 21 15.75 -1.55 2.01
C ILE A 21 16.89 -2.41 1.46
N GLU A 22 16.59 -3.66 1.12
CA GLU A 22 17.57 -4.67 0.73
C GLU A 22 16.92 -5.71 -0.18
N ARG A 23 17.71 -6.32 -1.06
CA ARG A 23 17.30 -7.44 -1.90
C ARG A 23 18.32 -8.56 -1.79
N ASN A 24 17.84 -9.75 -1.45
CA ASN A 24 18.61 -10.99 -1.41
C ASN A 24 17.94 -12.04 -2.30
N GLY A 25 18.39 -12.17 -3.54
CA GLY A 25 17.78 -13.06 -4.53
C GLY A 25 16.32 -12.70 -4.82
N ASN A 26 15.40 -13.58 -4.39
CA ASN A 26 13.95 -13.43 -4.51
C ASN A 26 13.28 -12.84 -3.25
N THR A 27 14.07 -12.48 -2.22
CA THR A 27 13.57 -11.89 -0.98
C THR A 27 13.86 -10.40 -0.93
N PHE A 28 12.85 -9.61 -0.55
CA PHE A 28 12.97 -8.17 -0.34
C PHE A 28 12.75 -7.84 1.13
N LYS A 29 13.66 -7.06 1.71
CA LYS A 29 13.42 -6.38 2.98
C LYS A 29 12.85 -5.01 2.68
N VAL A 30 11.69 -4.70 3.24
CA VAL A 30 10.96 -3.45 2.96
C VAL A 30 10.53 -2.74 4.24
N LYS A 31 10.25 -1.43 4.13
CA LYS A 31 9.67 -0.63 5.21
C LYS A 31 8.30 -0.10 4.78
N GLY A 32 7.32 -0.19 5.68
CA GLY A 32 5.97 0.36 5.49
C GLY A 32 4.92 -0.64 5.03
N LEU A 33 5.17 -1.95 5.12
CA LEU A 33 4.10 -2.96 4.97
C LEU A 33 3.15 -2.92 6.17
N ASP A 34 1.86 -3.02 5.89
CA ASP A 34 0.75 -2.99 6.84
C ASP A 34 -0.09 -4.28 6.77
N VAL A 35 0.58 -5.42 6.60
CA VAL A 35 -0.04 -6.75 6.47
C VAL A 35 0.43 -7.69 7.57
N LEU A 36 -0.37 -8.73 7.83
CA LEU A 36 0.00 -9.78 8.78
C LEU A 36 1.04 -10.72 8.16
N ASP A 37 1.82 -11.37 9.00
CA ASP A 37 2.73 -12.44 8.58
C ASP A 37 1.97 -13.56 7.86
N GLY A 38 2.57 -14.11 6.80
CA GLY A 38 1.93 -15.10 5.93
C GLY A 38 0.86 -14.56 4.96
N THR A 39 0.60 -13.25 4.91
CA THR A 39 -0.35 -12.67 3.93
C THR A 39 0.13 -12.96 2.49
N PRO A 40 -0.71 -13.56 1.62
CA PRO A 40 -0.31 -13.88 0.24
C PRO A 40 0.02 -12.65 -0.59
N LEU A 41 1.14 -12.70 -1.30
CA LEU A 41 1.53 -11.70 -2.29
C LEU A 41 0.94 -12.06 -3.66
N ILE A 42 0.27 -11.10 -4.28
CA ILE A 42 -0.40 -11.30 -5.59
C ILE A 42 0.40 -10.66 -6.72
N ASP A 43 1.01 -9.50 -6.50
CA ASP A 43 1.67 -8.71 -7.54
C ASP A 43 2.71 -7.73 -6.95
N ILE A 44 3.71 -7.35 -7.75
CA ILE A 44 4.71 -6.32 -7.44
C ILE A 44 4.88 -5.44 -8.67
N LYS A 45 4.78 -4.12 -8.49
CA LYS A 45 5.03 -3.12 -9.55
C LYS A 45 5.99 -2.04 -9.07
N PRO A 46 6.83 -1.47 -9.96
CA PRO A 46 7.67 -0.34 -9.60
C PRO A 46 6.80 0.89 -9.33
N TYR A 47 7.08 1.59 -8.23
CA TYR A 47 6.52 2.92 -8.00
C TYR A 47 7.10 3.89 -9.03
N THR A 48 6.24 4.48 -9.84
CA THR A 48 6.60 5.36 -10.94
C THR A 48 5.90 6.70 -10.73
N PRO A 49 6.58 7.72 -10.16
CA PRO A 49 5.95 8.96 -9.75
C PRO A 49 5.06 9.64 -10.80
N PRO A 50 5.43 9.69 -12.11
CA PRO A 50 4.56 10.24 -13.14
C PRO A 50 3.18 9.57 -13.29
N TYR A 51 3.04 8.30 -12.87
CA TYR A 51 1.79 7.54 -12.97
C TYR A 51 1.10 7.39 -11.61
N ASP A 52 1.87 7.30 -10.53
CA ASP A 52 1.35 6.96 -9.21
C ASP A 52 1.12 8.18 -8.31
N ALA A 53 1.86 9.29 -8.53
CA ALA A 53 1.69 10.52 -7.76
C ALA A 53 0.69 11.45 -8.46
N VAL A 54 -0.33 11.89 -7.72
CA VAL A 54 -1.33 12.85 -8.21
C VAL A 54 -1.16 14.17 -7.47
N GLU A 55 -0.83 15.23 -8.20
CA GLU A 55 -0.72 16.58 -7.65
C GLU A 55 -2.10 17.18 -7.35
N GLY A 56 -2.17 18.09 -6.37
CA GLY A 56 -3.41 18.81 -6.04
C GLY A 56 -4.53 17.93 -5.49
N THR A 57 -4.21 16.75 -4.96
CA THR A 57 -5.22 15.84 -4.39
C THR A 57 -5.94 16.48 -3.20
N ARG A 58 -7.25 16.25 -3.14
CA ARG A 58 -8.09 16.58 -1.98
C ARG A 58 -8.56 15.28 -1.37
N TYR A 59 -8.50 15.20 -0.05
CA TYR A 59 -9.04 14.10 0.71
C TYR A 59 -9.77 14.64 1.94
N PRO A 60 -10.73 13.89 2.51
CA PRO A 60 -11.45 14.35 3.69
C PRO A 60 -10.55 14.53 4.92
N ASP A 61 -10.89 15.49 5.78
CA ASP A 61 -10.11 15.81 7.00
C ASP A 61 -9.87 14.62 7.93
N TRP A 62 -10.78 13.64 7.93
CA TRP A 62 -10.63 12.44 8.76
C TRP A 62 -9.43 11.58 8.38
N VAL A 63 -8.92 11.69 7.15
CA VAL A 63 -7.73 10.92 6.71
C VAL A 63 -6.49 11.31 7.50
N ASN A 64 -6.33 12.60 7.84
CA ASN A 64 -5.22 13.08 8.67
C ASN A 64 -5.31 12.62 10.14
N LYS A 65 -6.45 12.07 10.55
CA LYS A 65 -6.70 11.59 11.92
C LYS A 65 -6.55 10.08 12.03
N LEU A 66 -6.26 9.39 10.93
CA LEU A 66 -6.00 7.97 10.95
C LEU A 66 -4.60 7.75 11.52
N GLU A 67 -4.53 7.14 12.70
CA GLU A 67 -3.29 6.61 13.25
C GLU A 67 -3.02 5.26 12.57
N TYR A 68 -1.87 5.15 11.90
CA TYR A 68 -1.35 3.92 11.31
C TYR A 68 -0.01 3.56 11.96
#